data_AF-A0A434MA13-F1
#
_entry.id   AF-A0A434MA13-F1
#
_cell.length_a   1.000
_cell.length_b   1.000
_cell.length_c   1.000
_cell.angle_alpha   90.00
_cell.angle_beta   90.00
_cell.angle_gamma   90.00
#
_symmetry.space_group_name_H-M   'P 1'
#
loop_
_entity.id
_entity.type
_entity.pdbx_description
1 polymer ?
#
loop_
_entity_poly.entity_id
_entity_poly.type
_entity_poly.pdbx_seq_one_letter_code
_entity_poly.pdbx_strand_id
1 'polypeptide(L)'
;MPVDRPSSFIGDFKLANNVAHSLDVVRTLRTLREEANPARKRYLQKPMIILNVSIIEALLYDLHKRVKWFTREGVMGMPANIITYIRGKQIDKLETLIASCRKHDLFDEAGSTFYDDLDLLRRIRNRVHLQNEKNDLEPDDANAFSAERLALSERAVEFVMMTLEAKHPRPGNTYTQPFHLPWPTYFP
;
A
#
# COMPACT_ATOMS: atom_id res chain seq x y z
N MET A 1 1.05 11.07 17.28
CA MET A 1 2.46 10.61 17.29
C MET A 1 2.62 9.63 16.14
N PRO A 2 3.77 9.61 15.45
CA PRO A 2 4.10 8.56 14.47
C PRO A 2 3.87 7.18 15.08
N VAL A 3 3.46 6.21 14.26
CA VAL A 3 3.15 4.85 14.71
C VAL A 3 4.06 3.85 14.04
N ASP A 4 4.61 2.96 14.85
CA ASP A 4 5.44 1.87 14.39
C ASP A 4 4.56 0.67 14.06
N ARG A 5 4.72 0.14 12.85
CA ARG A 5 4.06 -1.08 12.39
C ARG A 5 5.11 -2.16 12.16
N PRO A 6 4.98 -3.36 12.74
CA PRO A 6 5.88 -4.47 12.46
C PRO A 6 5.95 -4.77 10.96
N SER A 7 7.16 -4.96 10.45
CA SER A 7 7.42 -5.38 9.06
C SER A 7 7.63 -6.89 8.94
N SER A 8 7.35 -7.63 10.03
CA SER A 8 7.62 -9.05 10.16
C SER A 8 6.90 -9.89 9.11
N PHE A 9 5.82 -9.39 8.51
CA PHE A 9 5.10 -10.05 7.43
C PHE A 9 5.79 -9.98 6.05
N ILE A 10 6.92 -9.28 5.88
CA ILE A 10 7.59 -9.25 4.57
C ILE A 10 8.55 -10.44 4.37
N GLY A 11 8.48 -11.04 3.18
CA GLY A 11 9.38 -12.11 2.75
C GLY A 11 10.70 -11.62 2.14
N ASP A 12 10.67 -10.51 1.41
CA ASP A 12 11.85 -9.93 0.74
C ASP A 12 12.47 -8.78 1.54
N PHE A 13 13.61 -9.03 2.18
CA PHE A 13 14.27 -8.04 3.04
C PHE A 13 14.75 -6.78 2.30
N LYS A 14 15.12 -6.88 1.02
CA LYS A 14 15.51 -5.70 0.24
C LYS A 14 14.29 -4.87 -0.12
N LEU A 15 13.17 -5.52 -0.42
CA LEU A 15 11.90 -4.83 -0.59
C LEU A 15 11.46 -4.13 0.70
N ALA A 16 11.62 -4.76 1.86
CA ALA A 16 11.36 -4.14 3.16
C ALA A 16 12.18 -2.85 3.36
N ASN A 17 13.49 -2.89 3.04
CA ASN A 17 14.34 -1.69 3.13
C ASN A 17 13.88 -0.58 2.17
N ASN A 18 13.43 -0.93 0.96
CA ASN A 18 12.91 0.06 0.00
C ASN A 18 11.59 0.68 0.48
N VAL A 19 10.72 -0.10 1.12
CA VAL A 19 9.50 0.41 1.77
C VAL A 19 9.84 1.35 2.91
N ALA A 20 10.77 0.97 3.79
CA ALA A 20 11.23 1.83 4.89
C ALA A 20 11.82 3.15 4.38
N HIS A 21 12.70 3.09 3.37
CA HIS A 21 13.23 4.28 2.72
C HIS A 21 12.14 5.17 2.12
N SER A 22 11.14 4.58 1.46
CA SER A 22 10.01 5.33 0.89
C SER A 22 9.18 6.02 1.98
N LEU A 23 8.97 5.37 3.13
CA LEU A 23 8.31 5.99 4.29
C LEU A 23 9.12 7.16 4.86
N ASP A 24 10.45 7.05 4.91
CA ASP A 24 11.33 8.16 5.33
C ASP A 24 11.25 9.36 4.37
N VAL A 25 11.14 9.11 3.07
CA VAL A 25 10.88 10.16 2.07
C VAL A 25 9.52 10.81 2.30
N VAL A 26 8.46 10.00 2.50
CA VAL A 26 7.12 10.53 2.81
C VAL A 26 7.12 11.34 4.11
N ARG A 27 7.87 10.90 5.14
CA ARG A 27 8.07 11.66 6.38
C ARG A 27 8.69 13.02 6.11
N THR A 28 9.75 13.06 5.31
CA THR A 28 10.43 14.31 4.93
C THR A 28 9.47 15.26 4.20
N LEU A 29 8.72 14.74 3.22
CA LEU A 29 7.71 15.53 2.49
C LEU A 29 6.60 16.03 3.40
N ARG A 30 6.19 15.23 4.38
CA ARG A 30 5.17 15.61 5.36
C ARG A 30 5.64 16.76 6.23
N THR A 31 6.84 16.70 6.80
CA THR A 31 7.41 17.79 7.60
C THR A 31 7.45 19.09 6.80
N LEU A 32 7.95 19.03 5.56
CA LEU A 32 7.94 20.19 4.65
C LEU A 32 6.52 20.69 4.37
N ARG A 33 5.53 19.79 4.29
CA ARG A 33 4.13 20.14 4.09
C ARG A 33 3.52 20.81 5.32
N GLU A 34 3.87 20.38 6.52
CA GLU A 34 3.35 20.97 7.76
C GLU A 34 3.81 22.43 7.91
N GLU A 35 5.06 22.73 7.53
CA GLU A 35 5.68 24.05 7.55
C GLU A 35 5.31 24.96 6.37
N ALA A 36 4.73 24.39 5.30
CA ALA A 36 4.43 25.09 4.07
C ALA A 36 3.17 25.99 4.14
N ASN A 37 3.14 27.02 3.29
CA ASN A 37 1.90 27.77 3.01
C ASN A 37 0.88 26.91 2.21
N PRO A 38 -0.41 27.28 2.16
CA PRO A 38 -1.44 26.47 1.51
C PRO A 38 -1.16 26.10 0.06
N ALA A 39 -0.54 26.99 -0.72
CA ALA A 39 -0.18 26.70 -2.12
C ALA A 39 0.90 25.62 -2.21
N ARG A 40 1.96 25.73 -1.40
CA ARG A 40 3.06 24.75 -1.36
C ARG A 40 2.62 23.40 -0.80
N LYS A 41 1.66 23.36 0.13
CA LYS A 41 1.09 22.10 0.64
C LYS A 41 0.54 21.22 -0.47
N ARG A 42 -0.06 21.82 -1.51
CA ARG A 42 -0.64 21.11 -2.66
C ARG A 42 0.42 20.41 -3.50
N TYR A 43 1.58 21.02 -3.71
CA TYR A 43 2.66 20.43 -4.51
C TYR A 43 3.26 19.16 -3.90
N LEU A 44 3.13 19.01 -2.58
CA LEU A 44 3.67 17.85 -1.85
C LEU A 44 2.68 16.68 -1.80
N GLN A 45 1.39 16.89 -2.08
CA GLN A 45 0.37 15.84 -2.04
C GLN A 45 0.60 14.77 -3.10
N LYS A 46 0.90 15.17 -4.34
CA LYS A 46 1.16 14.25 -5.46
C LYS A 46 2.29 13.25 -5.17
N PRO A 47 3.52 13.68 -4.84
CA PRO A 47 4.60 12.73 -4.56
C PRO A 47 4.31 11.83 -3.36
N MET A 48 3.68 12.36 -2.30
CA MET A 48 3.29 11.55 -1.14
C MET A 48 2.28 10.46 -1.50
N ILE A 49 1.22 10.80 -2.24
CA ILE A 49 0.21 9.82 -2.70
C ILE A 49 0.85 8.75 -3.58
N ILE A 50 1.69 9.13 -4.54
CA ILE A 50 2.37 8.17 -5.44
C ILE A 50 3.24 7.20 -4.66
N LEU A 51 4.00 7.69 -3.66
CA LEU A 51 4.82 6.84 -2.81
C LEU A 51 3.96 5.91 -1.95
N ASN A 52 2.90 6.42 -1.33
CA ASN A 52 1.97 5.59 -0.54
C ASN A 52 1.35 4.47 -1.38
N VAL A 53 0.91 4.75 -2.60
CA VAL A 53 0.34 3.71 -3.49
C VAL A 53 1.41 2.72 -3.97
N SER A 54 2.63 3.19 -4.22
CA SER A 54 3.77 2.30 -4.54
C SER A 54 4.12 1.38 -3.38
N ILE A 55 4.02 1.86 -2.14
CA ILE A 55 4.18 1.04 -0.94
C ILE A 55 3.09 -0.04 -0.89
N ILE A 56 1.82 0.32 -1.07
CA ILE A 56 0.71 -0.66 -1.13
C ILE A 56 1.02 -1.74 -2.16
N GLU A 57 1.40 -1.35 -3.38
CA GLU A 57 1.77 -2.31 -4.43
C GLU A 57 2.90 -3.25 -4.02
N ALA A 58 3.96 -2.72 -3.42
CA ALA A 58 5.08 -3.52 -2.92
C ALA A 58 4.63 -4.55 -1.87
N LEU A 59 3.76 -4.15 -0.93
CA LEU A 59 3.24 -5.05 0.11
C LEU A 59 2.35 -6.16 -0.49
N LEU A 60 1.45 -5.80 -1.42
CA LEU A 60 0.60 -6.79 -2.11
C LEU A 60 1.44 -7.73 -2.97
N TYR A 61 2.45 -7.20 -3.66
CA TYR A 61 3.38 -7.99 -4.47
C TYR A 61 4.15 -8.99 -3.62
N ASP A 62 4.69 -8.56 -2.46
CA ASP A 62 5.38 -9.46 -1.54
C ASP A 62 4.46 -10.58 -1.05
N LEU A 63 3.23 -10.26 -0.62
CA LEU A 63 2.24 -11.27 -0.23
C LEU A 63 2.06 -12.33 -1.34
N HIS A 64 1.81 -11.91 -2.58
CA HIS A 64 1.61 -12.84 -3.70
C HIS A 64 2.87 -13.64 -4.04
N LYS A 65 4.05 -13.00 -3.98
CA LYS A 65 5.35 -13.67 -4.15
C LYS A 65 5.55 -14.75 -3.09
N ARG A 66 5.23 -14.46 -1.82
CA ARG A 66 5.28 -15.43 -0.73
C ARG A 66 4.35 -16.61 -0.99
N VAL A 67 3.07 -16.36 -1.32
CA VAL A 67 2.12 -17.45 -1.64
C VAL A 67 2.63 -18.32 -2.78
N LYS A 68 3.21 -17.69 -3.81
CA LYS A 68 3.69 -18.38 -4.99
C LYS A 68 4.92 -19.25 -4.72
N TRP A 69 5.89 -18.74 -3.97
CA TRP A 69 7.23 -19.35 -3.89
C TRP A 69 7.58 -19.98 -2.55
N PHE A 70 6.92 -19.60 -1.45
CA PHE A 70 7.26 -20.12 -0.13
C PHE A 70 6.58 -21.46 0.09
N THR A 71 7.19 -22.54 -0.40
CA THR A 71 6.61 -23.89 -0.39
C THR A 71 6.75 -24.62 0.95
N ARG A 72 7.72 -24.24 1.79
CA ARG A 72 7.95 -24.85 3.12
C ARG A 72 7.21 -24.13 4.24
N GLU A 73 7.36 -22.81 4.32
CA GLU A 73 6.71 -21.98 5.34
C GLU A 73 5.30 -21.51 4.95
N GLY A 74 5.00 -21.44 3.64
CA GLY A 74 3.71 -21.00 3.15
C GLY A 74 3.41 -19.54 3.50
N VAL A 75 2.12 -19.20 3.41
CA VAL A 75 1.56 -18.01 4.03
C VAL A 75 0.55 -18.48 5.06
N MET A 76 0.81 -18.18 6.33
CA MET A 76 -0.07 -18.57 7.42
C MET A 76 -1.46 -17.96 7.25
N GLY A 77 -2.47 -18.71 7.67
CA GLY A 77 -3.87 -18.29 7.60
C GLY A 77 -4.47 -18.29 6.20
N MET A 78 -3.75 -18.74 5.16
CA MET A 78 -4.27 -18.72 3.79
C MET A 78 -4.86 -20.08 3.35
N PRO A 79 -6.16 -20.13 2.98
CA PRO A 79 -6.81 -21.31 2.41
C PRO A 79 -6.12 -21.91 1.17
N ALA A 80 -6.12 -23.24 1.06
CA ALA A 80 -5.45 -23.97 -0.02
C ALA A 80 -5.97 -23.63 -1.43
N ASN A 81 -7.26 -23.34 -1.58
CA ASN A 81 -7.86 -22.91 -2.85
C ASN A 81 -7.30 -21.56 -3.32
N ILE A 82 -7.04 -20.62 -2.40
CA ILE A 82 -6.43 -19.32 -2.70
C ILE A 82 -4.97 -19.51 -3.12
N ILE A 83 -4.22 -20.34 -2.39
CA ILE A 83 -2.82 -20.67 -2.71
C ILE A 83 -2.71 -21.23 -4.13
N THR A 84 -3.56 -22.21 -4.46
CA THR A 84 -3.60 -22.81 -5.81
C THR A 84 -3.93 -21.79 -6.89
N TYR A 85 -4.91 -20.91 -6.64
CA TYR A 85 -5.27 -19.84 -7.56
C TYR A 85 -4.09 -18.90 -7.85
N ILE A 86 -3.41 -18.41 -6.81
CA ILE A 86 -2.30 -17.46 -6.95
C ILE A 86 -1.10 -18.12 -7.64
N ARG A 87 -0.78 -19.38 -7.29
CA ARG A 87 0.32 -20.13 -7.93
C ARG A 87 0.11 -20.37 -9.42
N GLY A 88 -1.14 -20.60 -9.82
CA GLY A 88 -1.52 -20.86 -11.21
C GLY A 88 -1.56 -19.61 -12.11
N LYS A 89 -1.27 -18.42 -11.60
CA LYS A 89 -1.41 -17.16 -12.34
C LYS A 89 -0.16 -16.29 -12.32
N GLN A 90 -0.07 -15.40 -13.31
CA GLN A 90 0.84 -14.26 -13.30
C GLN A 90 0.07 -13.06 -12.74
N ILE A 91 0.44 -12.63 -11.53
CA ILE A 91 -0.18 -11.52 -10.80
C ILE A 91 0.96 -10.58 -10.38
N ASP A 92 1.23 -9.57 -11.21
CA ASP A 92 2.42 -8.72 -11.11
C ASP A 92 2.14 -7.23 -11.31
N LYS A 93 0.89 -6.84 -11.60
CA LYS A 93 0.47 -5.44 -11.73
C LYS A 93 -0.43 -5.08 -10.56
N LEU A 94 -0.38 -3.83 -10.08
CA LEU A 94 -1.27 -3.36 -9.01
C LEU A 94 -2.75 -3.69 -9.25
N GLU A 95 -3.23 -3.55 -10.49
CA GLU A 95 -4.61 -3.92 -10.87
C GLU A 95 -4.92 -5.40 -10.61
N THR A 96 -4.04 -6.30 -11.05
CA THR A 96 -4.25 -7.74 -10.90
C THR A 96 -4.03 -8.19 -9.45
N LEU A 97 -3.15 -7.52 -8.70
CA LEU A 97 -2.95 -7.70 -7.27
C LEU A 97 -4.22 -7.34 -6.49
N ILE A 98 -4.79 -6.14 -6.72
CA ILE A 98 -6.04 -5.70 -6.08
C ILE A 98 -7.20 -6.64 -6.45
N ALA A 99 -7.33 -7.01 -7.72
CA ALA A 99 -8.38 -7.92 -8.17
C ALA A 99 -8.28 -9.30 -7.51
N SER A 100 -7.06 -9.81 -7.32
CA SER A 100 -6.80 -11.06 -6.59
C SER A 100 -7.20 -10.95 -5.12
N CYS A 101 -6.80 -9.87 -4.44
CA CYS A 101 -7.20 -9.59 -3.06
C CYS A 101 -8.72 -9.51 -2.92
N ARG A 102 -9.40 -8.76 -3.80
CA ARG A 102 -10.86 -8.60 -3.81
C ARG A 102 -11.57 -9.93 -4.00
N LYS A 103 -11.12 -10.74 -4.97
CA LYS A 103 -11.74 -12.04 -5.30
C LYS A 103 -11.77 -12.99 -4.10
N HIS A 104 -10.75 -12.92 -3.26
CA HIS A 104 -10.55 -13.85 -2.15
C HIS A 104 -10.78 -13.20 -0.78
N ASP A 105 -11.30 -11.97 -0.80
CA ASP A 105 -11.47 -11.10 0.35
C ASP A 105 -10.31 -11.13 1.36
N LEU A 106 -9.08 -10.92 0.87
CA LEU A 106 -7.89 -11.04 1.74
C LEU A 106 -7.88 -10.03 2.89
N PHE A 107 -8.66 -8.95 2.77
CA PHE A 107 -8.79 -7.90 3.78
C PHE A 107 -10.04 -7.99 4.68
N ASP A 108 -10.94 -8.97 4.48
CA ASP A 108 -12.27 -9.03 5.14
C ASP A 108 -13.14 -7.78 4.92
N GLU A 109 -13.06 -7.20 3.72
CA GLU A 109 -13.67 -5.93 3.35
C GLU A 109 -14.62 -6.08 2.15
N ALA A 110 -15.14 -7.28 1.86
CA ALA A 110 -16.06 -7.50 0.73
C ALA A 110 -17.37 -6.68 0.81
N GLY A 111 -17.73 -6.19 2.00
CA GLY A 111 -18.91 -5.35 2.23
C GLY A 111 -18.63 -3.85 2.35
N SER A 112 -17.37 -3.42 2.22
CA SER A 112 -16.98 -2.01 2.38
C SER A 112 -16.48 -1.39 1.07
N THR A 113 -16.05 -0.12 1.14
CA THR A 113 -15.47 0.60 0.00
C THR A 113 -13.98 0.33 -0.19
N PHE A 114 -13.33 -0.44 0.69
CA PHE A 114 -11.87 -0.49 0.75
C PHE A 114 -11.23 -0.95 -0.57
N TYR A 115 -11.77 -1.96 -1.23
CA TYR A 115 -11.23 -2.39 -2.53
C TYR A 115 -11.46 -1.37 -3.64
N ASP A 116 -12.53 -0.58 -3.57
CA ASP A 116 -12.80 0.50 -4.52
C ASP A 116 -11.87 1.68 -4.26
N ASP A 117 -11.55 1.95 -2.99
CA ASP A 117 -10.55 2.93 -2.58
C ASP A 117 -9.15 2.55 -3.09
N LEU A 118 -8.77 1.26 -3.01
CA LEU A 118 -7.52 0.76 -3.60
C LEU A 118 -7.49 0.93 -5.12
N ASP A 119 -8.61 0.67 -5.82
CA ASP A 119 -8.66 0.88 -7.26
C ASP A 119 -8.60 2.37 -7.64
N LEU A 120 -9.30 3.23 -6.90
CA LEU A 120 -9.19 4.68 -7.04
C LEU A 120 -7.73 5.14 -6.87
N LEU A 121 -7.06 4.69 -5.80
CA LEU A 121 -5.66 4.99 -5.53
C LEU A 121 -4.72 4.50 -6.65
N ARG A 122 -4.97 3.31 -7.21
CA ARG A 122 -4.26 2.80 -8.40
C ARG A 122 -4.44 3.75 -9.59
N ARG A 123 -5.66 4.20 -9.87
CA ARG A 123 -5.95 5.15 -10.97
C ARG A 123 -5.27 6.50 -10.72
N ILE A 124 -5.28 7.00 -9.48
CA ILE A 124 -4.55 8.22 -9.09
C ILE A 124 -3.04 8.06 -9.30
N ARG A 125 -2.45 6.92 -8.90
CA ARG A 125 -1.01 6.68 -9.11
C ARG A 125 -0.63 6.71 -10.57
N ASN A 126 -1.50 6.24 -11.48
CA ASN A 126 -1.24 6.30 -12.92
C ASN A 126 -1.14 7.74 -13.45
N ARG A 127 -1.66 8.75 -12.74
CA ARG A 127 -1.45 10.19 -13.03
C ARG A 127 -0.02 10.67 -12.71
N VAL A 128 0.88 9.76 -12.35
CA VAL A 128 2.33 10.00 -12.50
C VAL A 128 2.67 10.29 -13.96
N HIS A 129 1.98 9.62 -14.90
CA HIS A 129 1.92 10.03 -16.30
C HIS A 129 0.99 11.25 -16.40
N LEU A 130 1.50 12.34 -16.96
CA LEU A 130 0.79 13.63 -16.99
C LEU A 130 -0.43 13.62 -17.93
N GLN A 131 -0.44 12.71 -18.91
CA GLN A 131 -1.54 12.54 -19.85
C GLN A 131 -2.83 12.10 -19.13
N ASN A 132 -3.97 12.73 -19.45
CA ASN A 132 -5.30 12.36 -18.92
C ASN A 132 -6.21 11.70 -19.96
N GLU A 133 -5.68 10.85 -20.83
CA GLU A 133 -6.44 10.35 -21.99
C GLU A 133 -7.72 9.57 -21.62
N LYS A 134 -7.71 8.89 -20.46
CA LYS A 134 -8.86 8.12 -19.99
C LYS A 134 -9.95 8.97 -19.36
N ASN A 135 -9.65 10.21 -18.97
CA ASN A 135 -10.56 11.11 -18.25
C ASN A 135 -11.19 10.46 -16.99
N ASP A 136 -10.45 9.56 -16.34
CA ASP A 136 -10.90 8.82 -15.14
C ASP A 136 -10.93 9.69 -13.87
N LEU A 137 -10.23 10.84 -13.90
CA LEU A 137 -10.03 11.79 -12.80
C LEU A 137 -10.06 13.22 -13.34
N GLU A 138 -10.09 14.18 -12.42
CA GLU A 138 -10.09 15.61 -12.70
C GLU A 138 -8.89 15.99 -13.59
N PRO A 139 -9.08 16.87 -14.60
CA PRO A 139 -7.98 17.28 -15.49
C PRO A 139 -6.82 17.95 -14.76
N ASP A 140 -7.14 18.77 -13.75
CA ASP A 140 -6.15 19.48 -12.93
C ASP A 140 -5.62 18.58 -11.80
N ASP A 141 -4.31 18.38 -11.78
CA ASP A 141 -3.60 17.61 -10.76
C ASP A 141 -3.78 18.16 -9.34
N ALA A 142 -3.96 19.47 -9.18
CA ALA A 142 -4.23 20.04 -7.86
C ALA A 142 -5.53 19.51 -7.24
N ASN A 143 -6.50 19.15 -8.08
CA ASN A 143 -7.75 18.52 -7.68
C ASN A 143 -7.60 16.99 -7.67
N ALA A 144 -6.88 16.42 -8.64
CA ALA A 144 -6.65 14.98 -8.72
C ALA A 144 -5.91 14.44 -7.48
N PHE A 145 -4.97 15.22 -6.94
CA PHE A 145 -4.17 14.88 -5.76
C PHE A 145 -4.60 15.71 -4.54
N SER A 146 -5.87 15.62 -4.16
CA SER A 146 -6.47 16.38 -3.05
C SER A 146 -5.99 15.95 -1.65
N ALA A 147 -6.31 16.74 -0.62
CA ALA A 147 -5.89 16.45 0.75
C ALA A 147 -6.62 15.22 1.30
N GLU A 148 -7.87 15.03 0.88
CA GLU A 148 -8.71 13.87 1.19
C GLU A 148 -8.11 12.61 0.58
N ARG A 149 -7.61 12.67 -0.67
CA ARG A 149 -6.94 11.54 -1.33
C ARG A 149 -5.58 11.23 -0.71
N LEU A 150 -4.88 12.24 -0.19
CA LEU A 150 -3.69 12.01 0.63
C LEU A 150 -4.07 11.22 1.90
N ALA A 151 -5.04 11.69 2.67
CA ALA A 151 -5.49 10.99 3.88
C ALA A 151 -5.99 9.57 3.58
N LEU A 152 -6.71 9.37 2.47
CA LEU A 152 -7.13 8.05 1.99
C LEU A 152 -5.92 7.14 1.73
N SER A 153 -4.88 7.65 1.05
CA SER A 153 -3.67 6.88 0.76
C SER A 153 -2.89 6.49 2.03
N GLU A 154 -2.84 7.39 3.02
CA GLU A 154 -2.19 7.12 4.32
C GLU A 154 -2.94 6.04 5.11
N ARG A 155 -4.27 6.17 5.19
CA ARG A 155 -5.15 5.18 5.82
C ARG A 155 -5.04 3.81 5.15
N ALA A 156 -5.00 3.78 3.81
CA ALA A 156 -4.88 2.53 3.07
C ALA A 156 -3.55 1.82 3.31
N VAL A 157 -2.42 2.55 3.33
CA VAL A 157 -1.10 1.98 3.68
C VAL A 157 -1.16 1.33 5.06
N GLU A 158 -1.66 2.06 6.05
CA GLU A 158 -1.74 1.57 7.43
C GLU A 158 -2.63 0.34 7.56
N PHE A 159 -3.82 0.36 6.95
CA PHE A 159 -4.75 -0.76 6.98
C PHE A 159 -4.19 -2.02 6.32
N VAL A 160 -3.51 -1.87 5.17
CA VAL A 160 -2.82 -2.99 4.52
C VAL A 160 -1.77 -3.57 5.45
N MET A 161 -0.90 -2.75 6.06
CA MET A 161 0.13 -3.24 6.98
C MET A 161 -0.48 -3.98 8.18
N MET A 162 -1.49 -3.40 8.83
CA MET A 162 -2.19 -4.02 9.96
C MET A 162 -2.78 -5.38 9.59
N THR A 163 -3.41 -5.46 8.42
CA THR A 163 -4.03 -6.70 7.97
C THR A 163 -3.01 -7.79 7.65
N LEU A 164 -1.92 -7.44 6.95
CA LEU A 164 -0.86 -8.38 6.62
C LEU A 164 -0.12 -8.88 7.87
N GLU A 165 0.09 -8.00 8.83
CA GLU A 165 0.64 -8.35 10.14
C GLU A 165 -0.27 -9.34 10.88
N ALA A 166 -1.56 -9.03 11.00
CA ALA A 166 -2.50 -9.82 11.78
C ALA A 166 -2.81 -11.18 11.13
N LYS A 167 -3.04 -11.21 9.81
CA LYS A 167 -3.56 -12.39 9.11
C LYS A 167 -2.48 -13.19 8.39
N HIS A 168 -1.41 -12.53 7.96
CA HIS A 168 -0.37 -13.15 7.14
C HIS A 168 1.05 -12.94 7.70
N PRO A 169 1.29 -13.09 9.02
CA PRO A 169 2.62 -12.91 9.57
C PRO A 169 3.59 -13.95 9.00
N ARG A 170 4.88 -13.64 9.05
CA ARG A 170 5.93 -14.59 8.74
C ARG A 170 6.49 -15.16 10.05
N PRO A 171 6.50 -16.49 10.24
CA PRO A 171 7.12 -17.09 11.42
C PRO A 171 8.60 -16.72 11.52
N GLY A 172 9.06 -16.35 12.71
CA GLY A 172 10.50 -16.19 13.00
C GLY A 172 11.18 -15.01 12.31
N ASN A 173 10.45 -14.04 11.76
CA ASN A 173 11.06 -12.84 11.20
C ASN A 173 11.42 -11.85 12.32
N THR A 174 12.66 -11.94 12.81
CA THR A 174 13.25 -11.04 13.82
C THR A 174 14.23 -10.02 13.23
N TYR A 175 14.43 -10.05 11.92
CA TYR A 175 15.53 -9.32 11.26
C TYR A 175 15.09 -8.02 10.57
N THR A 176 13.79 -7.73 10.53
CA THR A 176 13.27 -6.52 9.89
C THR A 176 12.96 -5.45 10.93
N GLN A 177 13.40 -4.23 10.67
CA GLN A 177 13.05 -3.06 11.49
C GLN A 177 11.57 -2.70 11.27
N PRO A 178 10.86 -2.21 12.30
CA PRO A 178 9.49 -1.75 12.13
C PRO A 178 9.41 -0.63 11.09
N PHE A 179 8.26 -0.53 10.45
CA PHE A 179 7.92 0.59 9.59
C PHE A 179 7.41 1.76 10.42
N HIS A 180 8.10 2.89 10.30
CA HIS A 180 7.73 4.13 10.97
C HIS A 180 6.76 4.92 10.09
N LEU A 181 5.46 4.86 10.39
CA LEU A 181 4.46 5.61 9.64
C LEU A 181 4.55 7.10 9.98
N PRO A 182 4.63 8.00 8.98
CA PRO A 182 4.80 9.43 9.25
C PRO A 182 3.52 10.14 9.69
N TRP A 183 2.40 9.45 9.78
CA TRP A 183 1.12 9.96 10.30
C TRP A 183 0.79 9.38 11.69
N PRO A 184 -0.09 10.05 12.45
CA PRO A 184 -0.83 9.42 13.53
C PRO A 184 -1.67 8.24 13.02
N THR A 185 -1.90 7.24 13.86
CA THR A 185 -2.78 6.11 13.50
C THR A 185 -4.17 6.60 13.12
N TYR A 186 -4.69 6.07 12.01
CA TYR A 186 -6.09 6.20 11.61
C TYR A 186 -7.00 5.18 12.31
N PHE A 187 -6.42 4.19 13.00
CA PHE A 187 -7.12 3.08 13.63
C PHE A 187 -6.76 3.01 15.13
N PRO A 188 -7.74 3.18 16.05
CA PRO A 188 -7.51 3.06 17.49
C PRO A 188 -7.26 1.62 17.94
#